data_AF-A0A929VZL6-F1
#
_entry.id   AF-A0A929VZL6-F1
#
_cell.length_a   1.000
_cell.length_b   1.000
_cell.length_c   1.000
_cell.angle_alpha   90.00
_cell.angle_beta   90.00
_cell.angle_gamma   90.00
#
_symmetry.space_group_name_H-M   'P 1'
#
loop_
_entity.id
_entity.type
_entity.pdbx_description
1 polymer ?
#
loop_
_entity_poly.entity_id
_entity_poly.type
_entity_poly.pdbx_seq_one_letter_code
_entity_poly.pdbx_strand_id
1 'polypeptide(L)' 'MKSKTTAYLLWFFLGVFGVHKFYLGKIGMGILYLFTAGFFGIGLLIDLFTLGGEVDTYNALAIAKAYRR' A
#
# COMPACT_ATOMS: atom_id res chain seq x y z
N MET A 1 -10.10 -0.77 10.60
CA MET A 1 -8.63 -0.87 10.44
C MET A 1 -8.33 -1.79 9.27
N LYS A 2 -7.28 -1.51 8.50
CA LYS A 2 -6.81 -2.29 7.36
C LYS A 2 -5.92 -3.43 7.84
N SER A 3 -5.94 -4.57 7.13
CA SER A 3 -5.17 -5.76 7.49
C SER A 3 -3.85 -5.81 6.73
N LYS A 4 -2.76 -6.13 7.44
CA LYS A 4 -1.43 -6.35 6.86
C LYS A 4 -1.44 -7.53 5.90
N THR A 5 -2.06 -8.64 6.31
CA THR A 5 -2.17 -9.85 5.51
C THR A 5 -2.84 -9.58 4.17
N THR A 6 -3.93 -8.81 4.18
CA THR A 6 -4.62 -8.40 2.95
C THR A 6 -3.72 -7.53 2.07
N ALA A 7 -3.00 -6.56 2.65
CA ALA A 7 -2.06 -5.73 1.89
C ALA A 7 -0.96 -6.57 1.21
N TYR A 8 -0.34 -7.53 1.93
CA TYR A 8 0.66 -8.44 1.36
C TYR A 8 0.08 -9.40 0.33
N LEU A 9 -1.17 -9.84 0.50
CA LEU A 9 -1.86 -10.69 -0.49
C LEU A 9 -2.06 -9.92 -1.80
N LEU A 10 -2.54 -8.68 -1.72
CA LEU A 10 -2.69 -7.79 -2.88
C LEU A 10 -1.33 -7.46 -3.53
N TRP A 11 -0.28 -7.30 -2.74
CA TRP A 11 1.08 -7.09 -3.25
C TRP A 11 1.63 -8.32 -3.97
N PHE A 12 1.37 -9.54 -3.46
CA PHE A 12 1.86 -10.77 -4.09
C PHE A 12 1.17 -11.06 -5.42
N PHE A 13 -0.16 -10.94 -5.48
CA PHE A 13 -0.93 -11.26 -6.69
C PHE A 13 -1.03 -10.10 -7.69
N LEU A 14 -1.13 -8.85 -7.21
CA LEU A 14 -1.35 -7.66 -8.03
C LEU A 14 -0.31 -6.55 -7.78
N GLY A 15 0.85 -6.89 -7.21
CA GLY A 15 1.88 -5.90 -6.89
C GLY A 15 2.40 -5.16 -8.13
N VAL A 16 2.58 -5.87 -9.24
CA VAL A 16 3.04 -5.27 -10.51
C VAL A 16 2.08 -4.19 -11.00
N PHE A 17 0.79 -4.34 -10.69
CA PHE A 17 -0.26 -3.38 -10.98
C PHE A 17 -0.44 -2.32 -9.88
N GLY A 18 0.32 -2.39 -8.77
CA GLY A 18 0.25 -1.40 -7.69
C GLY A 18 -1.02 -1.43 -6.84
N VAL A 19 -1.82 -2.49 -6.89
CA VAL A 19 -3.17 -2.53 -6.29
C VAL A 19 -3.14 -2.42 -4.76
N HIS A 20 -2.08 -2.89 -4.12
CA HIS A 20 -1.83 -2.71 -2.68
C HIS A 20 -1.72 -1.24 -2.27
N LYS A 21 -1.24 -0.33 -3.13
CA LYS A 21 -1.21 1.12 -2.86
C LYS A 21 -2.61 1.74 -2.91
N PHE A 22 -3.48 1.26 -3.79
CA PHE A 22 -4.89 1.68 -3.83
C PHE A 22 -5.64 1.24 -2.56
N TYR A 23 -5.33 0.06 -2.01
CA TYR A 23 -5.93 -0.41 -0.75
C TYR A 23 -5.66 0.52 0.45
N LEU A 24 -4.48 1.15 0.45
CA LEU A 24 -4.02 2.15 1.43
C LEU A 24 -4.47 3.58 1.11
N GLY A 25 -5.23 3.79 0.03
CA GLY A 25 -5.66 5.13 -0.42
C GLY A 25 -4.56 5.97 -1.08
N LYS A 26 -3.41 5.38 -1.40
CA LYS A 26 -2.28 6.04 -2.09
C LYS A 26 -2.45 5.94 -3.61
N ILE A 27 -3.51 6.57 -4.13
CA ILE A 27 -3.91 6.52 -5.54
C ILE A 27 -2.79 6.99 -6.47
N GLY A 28 -2.09 8.08 -6.13
CA GLY A 28 -0.98 8.59 -6.93
C GLY A 28 0.16 7.58 -7.13
N MET A 29 0.55 6.86 -6.06
CA MET A 29 1.55 5.80 -6.15
C MET A 29 1.04 4.57 -6.89
N GLY A 30 -0.25 4.21 -6.72
CA GLY A 30 -0.86 3.12 -7.48
C GLY A 30 -0.87 3.38 -8.99
N ILE A 31 -1.20 4.60 -9.41
CA ILE A 31 -1.13 5.02 -10.81
C ILE A 31 0.31 4.99 -11.31
N LEU A 32 1.27 5.47 -10.50
CA LEU A 32 2.69 5.39 -10.85
C LEU A 32 3.11 3.93 -11.12
N TYR A 33 2.69 2.99 -10.26
CA TYR A 33 2.96 1.57 -10.44
C TYR A 33 2.31 0.99 -11.71
N LEU A 34 1.11 1.43 -12.09
CA LEU A 34 0.46 1.02 -13.34
C LEU A 34 1.22 1.49 -14.59
N PHE A 35 1.67 2.75 -14.60
CA PHE A 35 2.43 3.30 -15.74
C PHE A 35 3.87 2.78 -15.82
N THR A 36 4.41 2.29 -14.71
CA THR A 36 5.82 1.88 -14.58
C THR A 36 5.99 0.37 -14.38
N ALA A 37 4.89 -0.39 -14.39
CA ALA A 37 4.82 -1.82 -14.08
C ALA A 37 5.57 -2.18 -12.77
N GLY A 38 5.31 -1.43 -11.69
CA GLY A 38 5.99 -1.61 -10.40
C GLY A 38 7.48 -1.24 -10.39
N PHE A 39 7.93 -0.49 -11.39
CA PHE A 39 9.29 0.00 -11.65
C PHE A 39 10.38 -1.09 -11.72
N PHE A 40 10.17 -2.12 -12.55
CA PHE A 40 11.10 -3.24 -12.81
C PHE A 40 11.30 -4.21 -11.63
N GLY A 41 10.36 -4.26 -10.68
CA GLY A 41 10.40 -5.19 -9.53
C GLY A 41 11.17 -4.65 -8.32
N ILE A 42 11.94 -3.56 -8.47
CA ILE A 42 12.58 -2.86 -7.35
C ILE A 42 11.51 -2.24 -6.43
N GLY A 43 10.45 -1.66 -7.02
CA GLY A 43 9.33 -1.14 -6.24
C GLY A 43 8.67 -2.21 -5.37
N LEU A 44 8.52 -3.42 -5.90
CA LEU A 44 7.99 -4.56 -5.14
C LEU A 44 8.90 -4.94 -3.98
N LEU A 45 10.20 -5.00 -4.19
CA LEU A 45 11.18 -5.32 -3.13
C LEU A 45 11.16 -4.29 -2.01
N ILE A 46 11.09 -3.00 -2.34
CA ILE A 46 10.98 -1.94 -1.31
C ILE A 46 9.66 -2.09 -0.55
N ASP A 47 8.58 -2.39 -1.25
CA ASP A 47 7.27 -2.57 -0.62
C ASP A 47 7.22 -3.78 0.32
N LEU A 48 7.99 -4.84 0.07
CA LEU A 48 8.07 -5.99 0.97
C LEU A 48 8.46 -5.59 2.40
N PHE A 49 9.37 -4.63 2.57
CA PHE A 49 9.80 -4.15 3.89
C PHE A 49 8.94 -2.99 4.41
N THR A 50 8.41 -2.16 3.51
CA THR A 50 7.76 -0.89 3.89
C THR A 50 6.26 -1.05 4.12
N LEU A 51 5.59 -2.00 3.45
CA LEU A 51 4.13 -2.13 3.41
C LEU A 51 3.51 -2.36 4.79
N GLY A 52 4.18 -3.12 5.67
CA GLY A 52 3.72 -3.33 7.04
C GLY A 52 3.58 -2.03 7.83
N GLY A 53 4.59 -1.15 7.75
CA GLY A 53 4.58 0.16 8.39
C GLY A 53 3.56 1.11 7.77
N GLU A 54 3.33 1.03 6.46
CA GLU A 54 2.29 1.82 5.79
C GLU A 54 0.89 1.49 6.30
N VAL A 55 0.59 0.20 6.53
CA VAL A 55 -0.70 -0.24 7.09
C VAL A 55 -0.89 0.26 8.51
N ASP A 56 0.14 0.19 9.34
CA ASP A 56 0.09 0.70 10.72
C ASP A 56 -0.11 2.22 10.74
N THR A 57 0.61 2.95 9.89
CA THR A 57 0.48 4.40 9.75
C THR A 57 -0.93 4.78 9.28
N TYR A 58 -1.48 4.08 8.29
CA TYR A 58 -2.84 4.31 7.82
C TYR A 58 -3.88 4.10 8.94
N ASN A 59 -3.72 3.02 9.71
CA ASN A 59 -4.59 2.72 10.84
C ASN A 59 -4.48 3.77 11.96
N ALA A 60 -3.26 4.20 12.30
CA ALA A 60 -3.01 5.25 13.27
C ALA A 60 -3.63 6.58 12.84
N LEU A 61 -3.48 6.96 11.56
CA LEU A 61 -4.09 8.17 11.00
C LEU A 61 -5.61 8.09 10.97
N ALA A 62 -6.18 6.91 10.69
CA ALA A 62 -7.63 6.70 10.73
C ALA A 62 -8.20 6.89 12.14
N ILE A 63 -7.50 6.36 13.17
CA ILE A 63 -7.86 6.56 14.58
C ILE A 63 -7.71 8.03 14.97
N ALA A 64 -6.59 8.67 14.61
CA ALA A 64 -6.35 10.07 14.93
C ALA A 64 -7.41 11.00 14.29
N LYS A 65 -7.83 10.73 13.05
CA LYS A 65 -8.94 11.46 12.41
C LYS A 65 -10.29 11.22 13.08
N ALA A 66 -10.54 10.02 13.59
CA ALA A 66 -11.78 9.71 14.30
C ALA A 66 -11.86 10.46 15.64
N TYR A 67 -10.73 10.67 16.33
CA TYR A 67 -10.67 11.40 17.59
C TYR A 67 -10.67 12.93 17.41
N ARG A 68 -10.27 13.41 16.21
CA ARG A 68 -10.23 14.84 15.86
C ARG A 68 -11.56 15.37 15.29
N ARG A 69 -12.62 14.56 15.31
CA ARG A 69 -14.01 14.93 15.00
C ARG A 69 -14.83 14.84 16.27
#